data_AF-A0A847FU07-F1
#
_entry.id   AF-A0A847FU07-F1
#
_cell.length_a   1.000
_cell.length_b   1.000
_cell.length_c   1.000
_cell.angle_alpha   90.00
_cell.angle_beta   90.00
_cell.angle_gamma   90.00
#
_symmetry.space_group_name_H-M   'P 1'
#
loop_
_entity.id
_entity.type
_entity.pdbx_description
1 polymer ?
#
loop_
_entity_poly.entity_id
_entity_poly.type
_entity_poly.pdbx_seq_one_letter_code
_entity_poly.pdbx_strand_id
1 'polypeptide(L)'
;MSASLEILFSSTARVQVLRLFLLNPEERYYQREIERQSGQPIRAVQREVERLEETGLLVRIPEGQRVFYCLNRDHPLLAELKALFRKAEGLGEEEVPGEKQRAAAPPPPAAQQPFPWMESVQAGPLPEALRQRQAEREWDGAY
;
A
#
# COMPACT_ATOMS: atom_id res chain seq x y z
N MET A 1 6.84 -1.57 -6.92
CA MET A 1 6.82 -0.77 -5.67
C MET A 1 5.39 -0.73 -5.17
N SER A 2 5.13 -1.17 -3.94
CA SER A 2 3.82 -1.01 -3.33
C SER A 2 3.70 0.40 -2.76
N ALA A 3 3.13 1.33 -3.53
CA ALA A 3 2.94 2.73 -3.13
C ALA A 3 2.25 2.86 -1.75
N SER A 4 1.41 1.89 -1.40
CA SER A 4 0.72 1.81 -0.11
C SER A 4 1.67 1.71 1.09
N LEU A 5 2.76 0.96 1.01
CA LEU A 5 3.71 0.84 2.13
C LEU A 5 4.46 2.16 2.38
N GLU A 6 4.83 2.87 1.31
CA GLU A 6 5.52 4.16 1.44
C GLU A 6 4.64 5.19 2.14
N ILE A 7 3.34 5.17 1.87
CA ILE A 7 2.34 6.01 2.56
C ILE A 7 2.23 5.61 4.04
N LEU A 8 2.08 4.30 4.33
CA LEU A 8 1.92 3.80 5.71
C LEU A 8 3.12 4.08 6.61
N PHE A 9 4.34 3.92 6.09
CA PHE A 9 5.57 4.13 6.85
C PHE A 9 6.15 5.55 6.70
N SER A 10 5.54 6.37 5.84
CA SER A 10 5.91 7.76 5.53
C SER A 10 7.37 7.98 5.12
N SER A 11 8.05 6.92 4.67
CA SER A 11 9.48 6.93 4.33
C SER A 11 9.80 5.84 3.32
N THR A 12 10.08 6.24 2.08
CA THR A 12 10.55 5.34 1.02
C THR A 12 11.82 4.62 1.45
N ALA A 13 12.78 5.33 2.07
CA ALA A 13 14.03 4.72 2.51
C ALA A 13 13.81 3.61 3.54
N ARG A 14 12.91 3.83 4.51
CA ARG A 14 12.57 2.81 5.51
C ARG A 14 11.95 1.58 4.87
N VAL A 15 11.01 1.78 3.95
CA VAL A 15 10.35 0.68 3.24
C VAL A 15 11.37 -0.13 2.46
N GLN A 16 12.31 0.51 1.75
CA GLN A 16 13.33 -0.23 0.98
C GLN A 16 14.32 -0.98 1.86
N VAL A 17 14.75 -0.38 2.99
CA VAL A 17 15.62 -1.07 3.95
C VAL A 17 14.90 -2.25 4.60
N LEU A 18 13.66 -2.05 5.09
CA LEU A 18 12.84 -3.13 5.65
C LEU A 18 12.61 -4.24 4.64
N ARG A 19 12.27 -3.90 3.39
CA ARG A 19 12.10 -4.86 2.29
C ARG A 19 13.35 -5.72 2.10
N LEU A 20 14.53 -5.11 2.06
CA LEU A 20 15.79 -5.82 1.91
C LEU A 20 15.97 -6.89 3.00
N PHE A 21 15.82 -6.51 4.27
CA PHE A 21 16.06 -7.42 5.39
C PHE A 21 14.93 -8.45 5.58
N LEU A 22 13.66 -8.05 5.45
CA LEU A 22 12.52 -8.93 5.71
C LEU A 22 12.37 -10.02 4.63
N LEU A 23 12.75 -9.71 3.38
CA LEU A 23 12.75 -10.69 2.29
C LEU A 23 14.01 -11.57 2.26
N ASN A 24 15.11 -11.13 2.90
CA ASN A 24 16.38 -11.85 2.97
C ASN A 24 16.83 -12.03 4.44
N PRO A 25 16.08 -12.77 5.28
CA PRO A 25 16.32 -12.83 6.73
C PRO A 25 17.59 -13.59 7.14
N GLU A 26 18.19 -14.34 6.23
CA GLU A 26 19.44 -15.08 6.47
C GLU A 26 20.68 -14.24 6.15
N GLU A 27 20.51 -13.13 5.43
CA GLU A 27 21.60 -12.30 4.94
C GLU A 27 22.01 -11.22 5.94
N ARG A 28 23.25 -10.74 5.79
CA ARG A 28 23.80 -9.62 6.55
C ARG A 28 24.46 -8.64 5.60
N TYR A 29 24.28 -7.36 5.86
CA TYR A 29 24.73 -6.30 4.96
C TYR A 29 25.49 -5.21 5.71
N TYR A 30 26.56 -4.69 5.11
CA TYR A 30 27.12 -3.42 5.54
C TYR A 30 26.43 -2.24 4.84
N GLN A 31 26.54 -1.03 5.40
CA GLN A 31 25.73 0.12 4.97
C GLN A 31 25.82 0.44 3.45
N ARG A 32 26.97 0.23 2.81
CA ARG A 32 27.15 0.46 1.36
C ARG A 32 26.51 -0.63 0.49
N GLU A 33 26.38 -1.86 1.00
CA GLU A 33 25.56 -2.88 0.33
C GLU A 33 24.10 -2.50 0.42
N ILE A 34 23.64 -2.06 1.58
CA ILE A 34 22.25 -1.62 1.78
C ILE A 34 21.93 -0.45 0.83
N GLU A 35 22.81 0.55 0.71
CA GLU A 35 22.68 1.63 -0.30
C GLU A 35 22.50 1.09 -1.72
N ARG A 36 23.38 0.18 -2.15
CA ARG A 36 23.30 -0.41 -3.50
C ARG A 36 22.04 -1.24 -3.72
N GLN A 37 21.63 -2.05 -2.75
CA GLN A 37 20.50 -2.97 -2.88
C GLN A 37 19.16 -2.27 -2.73
N SER A 38 19.08 -1.26 -1.86
CA SER A 38 17.86 -0.46 -1.65
C SER A 38 17.71 0.69 -2.65
N GLY A 39 18.78 1.06 -3.36
CA GLY A 39 18.83 2.24 -4.22
C GLY A 39 18.69 3.57 -3.46
N GLN A 40 18.83 3.55 -2.13
CA GLN A 40 18.64 4.72 -1.28
C GLN A 40 19.97 5.41 -0.98
N PRO A 41 20.02 6.76 -0.89
CA PRO A 41 21.24 7.47 -0.55
C PRO A 41 21.83 7.03 0.79
N ILE A 42 23.17 6.92 0.89
CA ILE A 42 23.85 6.45 2.11
C ILE A 42 23.40 7.16 3.41
N ARG A 43 23.11 8.47 3.37
CA ARG A 43 22.63 9.22 4.54
C ARG A 43 21.27 8.74 5.04
N ALA A 44 20.38 8.40 4.10
CA ALA A 44 19.06 7.87 4.44
C ALA A 44 19.19 6.44 4.98
N VAL A 45 20.03 5.62 4.36
CA VAL A 45 20.34 4.27 4.84
C VAL A 45 20.88 4.30 6.26
N GLN A 46 21.88 5.14 6.54
CA GLN A 46 22.47 5.29 7.87
C GLN A 46 21.41 5.59 8.93
N ARG A 47 20.57 6.60 8.68
CA ARG A 47 19.51 7.01 9.59
C ARG A 47 18.47 5.92 9.81
N GLU A 48 18.03 5.22 8.77
CA GLU A 48 17.02 4.18 8.92
C GLU A 48 17.59 2.92 9.56
N VAL A 49 18.83 2.53 9.26
CA VAL A 49 19.48 1.38 9.90
C VAL A 49 19.71 1.63 11.38
N GLU A 50 20.17 2.82 11.77
CA GLU A 50 20.32 3.23 13.18
C GLU A 50 18.98 3.15 13.93
N ARG A 51 17.91 3.70 13.35
CA ARG A 51 16.56 3.60 13.94
C ARG A 51 16.06 2.17 14.09
N LEU A 52 16.32 1.31 13.11
CA LEU A 52 15.88 -0.09 13.16
C LEU A 52 16.74 -0.93 14.12
N GLU A 53 18.01 -0.54 14.33
CA GLU A 53 18.86 -1.06 15.39
C GLU A 53 18.33 -0.65 16.77
N GLU A 54 17.96 0.62 16.95
CA GLU A 54 17.37 1.14 18.19
C GLU A 54 16.07 0.44 18.58
N THR A 55 15.24 0.05 17.60
CA THR A 55 14.03 -0.76 17.88
C THR A 55 14.35 -2.23 18.17
N GLY A 56 15.61 -2.66 18.00
CA GLY A 56 16.02 -4.05 18.13
C GLY A 56 15.58 -4.94 16.96
N LEU A 57 15.10 -4.37 15.85
CA LEU A 57 14.74 -5.15 14.66
C LEU A 57 15.97 -5.58 13.88
N LEU A 58 17.01 -4.73 13.85
CA LEU A 58 18.32 -5.08 13.31
C LEU A 58 19.33 -5.28 14.45
N VAL A 59 20.24 -6.23 14.25
CA VAL A 59 21.39 -6.47 15.13
C VAL A 59 22.65 -5.99 14.43
N ARG A 60 23.45 -5.20 15.15
CA ARG A 60 24.75 -4.71 14.70
C ARG A 60 25.85 -5.70 15.05
N ILE A 61 26.61 -6.14 14.04
CA ILE A 61 27.70 -7.10 14.15
C ILE A 61 29.00 -6.44 13.67
N PRO A 62 29.89 -5.99 14.57
CA PRO A 62 31.21 -5.53 14.19
C PRO A 62 32.09 -6.72 13.75
N GLU A 63 32.67 -6.65 12.55
CA GLU A 63 33.56 -7.67 11.99
C GLU A 63 34.77 -6.99 11.34
N GLY A 64 35.89 -6.99 12.05
CA GLY A 64 37.10 -6.27 11.65
C GLY A 64 36.87 -4.76 11.55
N GLN A 65 37.14 -4.19 10.37
CA GLN A 65 36.92 -2.76 10.09
C GLN A 65 35.51 -2.44 9.55
N ARG A 66 34.64 -3.45 9.46
CA ARG A 66 33.29 -3.32 8.92
C ARG A 66 32.25 -3.58 10.00
N VAL A 67 31.08 -3.01 9.79
CA VAL A 67 29.91 -3.23 10.61
C VAL A 67 28.82 -3.78 9.71
N PHE A 68 28.35 -4.96 10.05
CA PHE A 68 27.24 -5.62 9.39
C PHE A 68 25.98 -5.43 10.22
N TYR A 69 24.86 -5.45 9.53
CA TYR A 69 23.53 -5.46 10.11
C TYR A 69 22.82 -6.72 9.62
N CYS A 70 22.11 -7.39 10.51
CA CYS A 70 21.23 -8.51 10.15
C CYS A 70 19.91 -8.39 10.90
N LEU A 71 18.93 -9.17 10.47
CA LEU A 71 17.60 -9.17 11.08
C LEU A 71 17.62 -9.92 12.41
N ASN A 72 17.08 -9.32 13.47
CA ASN A 72 16.88 -9.98 14.75
C ASN A 72 15.73 -11.00 14.63
N ARG A 73 16.03 -12.30 14.73
CA ARG A 73 15.04 -13.37 14.60
C ARG A 73 14.07 -13.46 15.77
N ASP A 74 14.47 -12.92 16.92
CA ASP A 74 13.69 -12.96 18.15
C ASP A 74 12.83 -11.70 18.34
N HIS A 75 12.80 -10.81 17.34
CA HIS A 75 12.01 -9.58 17.43
C HIS A 75 10.50 -9.90 17.41
N PRO A 76 9.70 -9.38 18.36
CA PRO A 76 8.31 -9.81 18.57
C PRO A 76 7.39 -9.53 17.38
N LEU A 77 7.67 -8.48 16.59
CA LEU A 77 6.86 -8.11 15.42
C LEU A 77 7.38 -8.70 14.10
N LEU A 78 8.37 -9.59 14.15
CA LEU A 78 9.06 -10.05 12.94
C LEU A 78 8.13 -10.81 12.00
N ALA A 79 7.28 -11.69 12.54
CA ALA A 79 6.41 -12.53 11.74
C ALA A 79 5.37 -11.68 10.98
N GLU A 80 4.77 -10.72 11.66
CA GLU A 80 3.76 -9.80 11.13
C GLU A 80 4.36 -8.88 10.06
N LEU A 81 5.55 -8.32 10.33
CA LEU A 81 6.26 -7.48 9.35
C LEU A 81 6.62 -8.28 8.09
N LYS A 82 7.11 -9.52 8.24
CA LYS A 82 7.39 -10.40 7.10
C LYS A 82 6.12 -10.70 6.30
N ALA A 83 5.03 -11.05 6.97
CA ALA A 83 3.76 -11.34 6.31
C ALA A 83 3.22 -10.11 5.56
N LEU A 84 3.27 -8.93 6.18
CA LEU A 84 2.86 -7.66 5.57
C LEU A 84 3.66 -7.36 4.30
N PHE A 85 4.99 -7.45 4.36
CA PHE A 85 5.85 -7.16 3.21
C PHE A 85 5.71 -8.20 2.09
N ARG A 86 5.54 -9.49 2.42
CA ARG A 86 5.26 -10.54 1.41
C ARG A 86 3.93 -10.30 0.70
N LYS A 87 2.88 -9.96 1.46
CA LYS A 87 1.56 -9.63 0.89
C LYS A 87 1.63 -8.41 -0.01
N ALA A 88 2.35 -7.37 0.41
CA ALA A 88 2.50 -6.14 -0.37
C ALA A 88 3.26 -6.32 -1.68
N GLU A 89 4.15 -7.32 -1.77
CA GLU A 89 4.91 -7.66 -2.99
C GLU A 89 4.18 -8.66 -3.90
N GLY A 90 2.98 -9.14 -3.52
CA GLY A 90 2.29 -10.21 -4.25
C GLY A 90 2.95 -11.58 -4.12
N LEU A 91 3.82 -11.76 -3.11
CA LEU A 91 4.49 -13.02 -2.78
C LEU A 91 3.74 -13.82 -1.70
N GLY A 92 2.62 -13.29 -1.21
CA GLY A 92 1.67 -14.03 -0.38
C GLY A 92 0.67 -14.73 -1.27
N GLU A 93 0.40 -16.00 -0.99
CA GLU A 93 -0.60 -16.80 -1.68
C GLU A 93 -1.89 -15.99 -1.85
N GLU A 94 -2.31 -15.87 -3.10
CA GLU A 94 -3.64 -15.41 -3.47
C GLU A 94 -4.67 -16.40 -2.90
N GLU A 95 -5.07 -16.24 -1.64
CA GLU A 95 -6.48 -16.42 -1.36
C GLU A 95 -7.18 -15.21 -1.98
N VAL A 96 -7.62 -15.40 -3.21
CA VAL A 96 -8.69 -14.60 -3.82
C VAL A 96 -10.00 -15.13 -3.24
N PRO A 97 -10.72 -14.44 -2.34
CA PRO A 97 -12.15 -14.65 -2.22
C PRO A 97 -12.80 -14.00 -3.45
N GLY A 98 -12.91 -14.79 -4.51
CA GLY A 98 -13.92 -14.63 -5.55
C GLY A 98 -13.88 -13.36 -6.40
N GLU A 99 -12.99 -13.32 -7.40
CA GLU A 99 -13.38 -12.77 -8.70
C GLU A 99 -14.17 -13.85 -9.49
N LYS A 100 -15.38 -14.16 -9.00
CA LYS A 100 -16.44 -14.81 -9.79
C LYS A 100 -17.73 -14.01 -9.64
N GLN A 101 -17.70 -12.79 -10.15
CA GLN A 101 -18.87 -12.12 -10.73
C GLN A 101 -18.43 -11.01 -11.69
N ARG A 102 -17.69 -11.40 -12.73
CA ARG A 102 -17.95 -10.89 -14.08
C ARG A 102 -19.08 -11.72 -14.70
N ALA A 103 -20.23 -11.70 -14.04
CA ALA A 103 -21.52 -11.90 -14.66
C ALA A 103 -22.20 -10.55 -14.52
N ALA A 104 -22.91 -10.12 -15.57
CA ALA A 104 -23.65 -8.86 -15.62
C ALA A 104 -24.17 -8.47 -14.24
N ALA A 105 -23.90 -7.23 -13.81
CA ALA A 105 -24.31 -6.72 -12.51
C ALA A 105 -25.72 -7.24 -12.19
N PRO A 106 -25.94 -7.98 -11.09
CA PRO A 106 -27.30 -8.27 -10.69
C PRO A 106 -28.01 -6.92 -10.60
N PRO A 107 -29.24 -6.78 -11.12
CA PRO A 107 -30.01 -5.56 -10.89
C PRO A 107 -29.90 -5.26 -9.40
N PRO A 108 -29.59 -4.01 -8.99
CA PRO A 108 -29.40 -3.70 -7.58
C PRO A 108 -30.57 -4.34 -6.83
N PRO A 109 -30.30 -5.21 -5.82
CA PRO A 109 -31.37 -5.84 -5.07
C PRO A 109 -32.28 -4.71 -4.66
N ALA A 110 -33.60 -4.83 -4.87
CA ALA A 110 -34.57 -3.77 -4.61
C ALA A 110 -34.28 -3.15 -3.23
N ALA A 111 -33.45 -2.12 -3.22
CA ALA A 111 -32.73 -1.70 -2.04
C ALA A 111 -33.65 -0.70 -1.41
N GLN A 112 -34.43 -1.19 -0.45
CA GLN A 112 -35.00 -0.32 0.55
C GLN A 112 -33.79 0.38 1.20
N GLN A 113 -33.57 1.62 0.80
CA GLN A 113 -32.49 2.47 1.29
C GLN A 113 -32.66 2.57 2.81
N PRO A 114 -31.70 2.12 3.62
CA PRO A 114 -31.88 2.02 5.07
C PRO A 114 -31.89 3.39 5.78
N PHE A 115 -31.75 4.49 5.02
CA PHE A 115 -31.69 5.85 5.54
C PHE A 115 -32.91 6.67 5.09
N PRO A 116 -33.67 7.28 6.02
CA PRO A 116 -34.90 8.02 5.72
C PRO A 116 -34.73 9.22 4.77
N TRP A 117 -33.51 9.78 4.68
CA TRP A 117 -33.22 10.94 3.82
C TRP A 117 -32.73 10.55 2.42
N MET A 118 -32.53 9.25 2.18
CA MET A 118 -32.04 8.67 0.92
C MET A 118 -33.14 7.96 0.14
N GLU A 119 -34.40 8.16 0.51
CA GLU A 119 -35.53 7.84 -0.36
C GLU A 119 -35.37 8.65 -1.64
N SER A 120 -35.02 7.97 -2.73
CA SER A 120 -35.06 8.55 -4.06
C SER A 120 -36.51 8.92 -4.35
N VAL A 121 -36.87 10.18 -4.11
CA VAL A 121 -38.08 10.78 -4.67
C VAL A 121 -38.03 10.46 -6.15
N GLN A 122 -38.98 9.64 -6.64
CA GLN A 122 -39.12 9.40 -8.06
C GLN A 122 -39.26 10.77 -8.71
N ALA A 123 -38.23 11.21 -9.43
CA ALA A 123 -38.28 12.47 -10.14
C ALA A 123 -39.43 12.36 -11.15
N GLY A 124 -40.46 13.19 -10.98
CA GLY A 124 -41.51 13.34 -11.98
C GLY A 124 -40.90 13.74 -13.33
N PRO A 125 -41.60 13.51 -14.45
CA PRO A 125 -41.07 13.82 -15.77
C PRO A 125 -40.64 15.28 -15.84
N LEU A 126 -39.46 15.53 -16.43
CA LEU A 126 -38.88 16.87 -16.55
C LEU A 126 -39.94 17.85 -17.11
N PRO A 127 -40.10 19.05 -16.54
CA PRO A 127 -40.95 20.09 -17.11
C PRO A 127 -40.64 20.31 -18.60
N GLU A 128 -41.67 20.53 -19.41
CA GLU A 128 -41.55 20.54 -20.88
C GLU A 128 -40.51 21.56 -21.40
N ALA A 129 -40.40 22.69 -20.71
CA ALA A 129 -39.39 23.72 -20.99
C ALA A 129 -37.93 23.24 -20.83
N LEU A 130 -37.67 22.36 -19.86
CA LEU A 130 -36.33 21.80 -19.65
C LEU A 130 -36.05 20.64 -20.63
N ARG A 131 -37.09 19.93 -21.06
CA ARG A 131 -37.00 18.89 -22.10
C ARG A 131 -36.58 19.49 -23.45
N GLN A 132 -37.09 20.67 -23.78
CA GLN A 132 -36.72 21.40 -25.00
C GLN A 132 -35.25 21.85 -24.95
N ARG A 133 -34.78 22.42 -23.84
CA ARG A 133 -33.38 22.82 -23.66
C ARG A 133 -32.38 21.64 -23.69
N GLN A 134 -32.79 20.47 -23.23
CA GLN A 134 -31.95 19.26 -23.32
C GLN A 134 -31.81 18.78 -24.78
N ALA A 135 -32.86 18.90 -25.59
CA ALA A 135 -32.84 18.52 -27.00
C ALA A 135 -31.96 19.47 -27.84
N GLU A 136 -31.87 20.73 -27.43
CA GLU A 136 -31.10 21.77 -28.13
C GLU A 136 -29.58 21.72 -27.89
N ARG A 137 -29.08 20.80 -27.03
CA ARG A 137 -27.65 20.63 -26.69
C ARG A 137 -26.92 21.95 -26.35
N GLU A 138 -27.59 22.90 -25.71
CA GLU A 138 -26.99 24.19 -25.32
C GLU A 138 -25.88 24.07 -24.23
N TRP A 139 -25.64 22.87 -23.68
CA TRP A 139 -24.66 22.64 -22.61
C TRP A 139 -23.24 22.33 -23.11
N ASP A 140 -23.05 22.09 -24.41
CA ASP A 140 -21.74 21.72 -24.96
C ASP A 140 -20.82 22.95 -25.21
N GLY A 141 -21.25 24.17 -24.85
CA GLY A 141 -20.54 25.43 -25.14
C GLY A 141 -19.78 26.08 -23.97
N ALA A 142 -19.67 25.43 -22.82
CA ALA A 142 -18.97 26.00 -21.67
C ALA A 142 -18.07 24.95 -21.02
N TYR A 143 -16.93 24.66 -21.65
CA TYR A 143 -15.62 24.40 -21.03
C TYR A 143 -14.52 24.40 -22.09
#